data_AF-A0A3D1BT50-F1
#
_entry.id   AF-A0A3D1BT50-F1
#
_cell.length_a   1.000
_cell.length_b   1.000
_cell.length_c   1.000
_cell.angle_alpha   90.00
_cell.angle_beta   90.00
_cell.angle_gamma   90.00
#
_symmetry.space_group_name_H-M   'P 1'
#
loop_
_entity.id
_entity.type
_entity.pdbx_description
1 polymer ?
#
loop_
_entity_poly.entity_id
_entity_poly.type
_entity_poly.pdbx_seq_one_letter_code
_entity_poly.pdbx_strand_id
1 'polypeptide(L)'
;MGYGDLGCFGSELNRTPEIDRMAEEGTCFTSFYVTSGVCTPSRSSLMTGCYPLRVGMDENYKGYWVLFPGDNKGLHPSEITIAEILKEQGYSTACIGKWHLGDQ
;
A
#
# COMPACT_ATOMS: atom_id res chain seq x y z
N MET A 1 -10.22 -0.75 4.14
CA MET A 1 -11.33 -1.15 3.28
C MET A 1 -11.32 -2.66 3.23
N GLY A 2 -12.41 -3.29 3.65
CA GLY A 2 -12.65 -4.72 3.50
C GLY A 2 -13.16 -5.05 2.11
N TYR A 3 -13.19 -6.35 1.80
CA TYR A 3 -13.60 -6.85 0.48
C TYR A 3 -15.06 -6.50 0.13
N GLY A 4 -15.98 -6.54 1.12
CA GLY A 4 -17.40 -6.24 0.93
C GLY A 4 -17.80 -4.77 1.12
N ASP A 5 -16.83 -3.85 1.14
CA ASP A 5 -17.13 -2.42 1.37
C ASP A 5 -17.69 -1.71 0.12
N LEU A 6 -17.51 -2.26 -1.08
CA LEU A 6 -17.87 -1.60 -2.34
C LEU A 6 -19.17 -2.20 -2.92
N GLY A 7 -19.97 -1.38 -3.61
CA GLY A 7 -21.19 -1.81 -4.29
C GLY A 7 -20.92 -2.92 -5.33
N CYS A 8 -19.85 -2.76 -6.13
CA CYS A 8 -19.40 -3.77 -7.08
C CYS A 8 -18.92 -5.10 -6.46
N PHE A 9 -18.77 -5.16 -5.13
CA PHE A 9 -18.50 -6.38 -4.36
C PHE A 9 -19.69 -6.79 -3.44
N GLY A 10 -20.87 -6.22 -3.66
CA GLY A 10 -22.12 -6.58 -2.98
C GLY A 10 -22.47 -5.74 -1.76
N SER A 11 -21.83 -4.59 -1.53
CA SER A 11 -22.24 -3.69 -0.45
C SER A 11 -23.60 -3.05 -0.74
N GLU A 12 -24.57 -3.24 0.15
CA GLU A 12 -25.87 -2.54 0.11
C GLU A 12 -25.89 -1.27 0.97
N LEU A 13 -24.88 -1.08 1.82
CA LEU A 13 -24.81 0.03 2.78
C LEU A 13 -24.00 1.21 2.24
N ASN A 14 -22.86 0.93 1.60
CA ASN A 14 -21.95 1.97 1.13
C ASN A 14 -22.33 2.41 -0.28
N ARG A 15 -22.34 3.72 -0.52
CA ARG A 15 -22.59 4.29 -1.84
C ARG A 15 -21.26 4.62 -2.51
N THR A 16 -20.85 3.82 -3.49
CA THR A 16 -19.55 3.92 -4.16
C THR A 16 -19.62 4.11 -5.68
N PRO A 17 -20.48 5.01 -6.19
CA PRO A 17 -20.83 5.03 -7.62
C PRO A 17 -19.63 5.27 -8.56
N GLU A 18 -18.62 6.02 -8.14
CA GLU A 18 -17.43 6.28 -8.95
C GLU A 18 -16.52 5.05 -9.06
N ILE A 19 -16.43 4.24 -7.99
CA ILE A 19 -15.65 3.00 -7.97
C ILE A 19 -16.41 1.89 -8.68
N ASP A 20 -17.73 1.84 -8.53
CA ASP A 20 -18.58 0.88 -9.23
C ASP A 20 -18.49 1.10 -10.75
N ARG A 21 -18.57 2.36 -11.21
CA ARG A 21 -18.33 2.71 -12.61
C ARG A 21 -16.93 2.33 -13.09
N MET A 22 -15.90 2.55 -12.27
CA MET A 22 -14.52 2.13 -12.61
C MET A 22 -14.41 0.60 -12.77
N ALA A 23 -15.15 -0.17 -11.97
CA ALA A 23 -15.18 -1.63 -12.10
C ALA A 23 -15.92 -2.09 -13.37
N GLU A 24 -17.00 -1.42 -13.76
CA GLU A 24 -17.74 -1.68 -15.01
C GLU A 24 -16.94 -1.34 -16.27
N GLU A 25 -16.19 -0.23 -16.26
CA GLU A 25 -15.39 0.25 -17.39
C GLU A 25 -14.03 -0.46 -17.49
N GLY A 26 -13.65 -1.26 -16.50
CA GLY A 26 -12.30 -1.79 -16.32
C GLY A 26 -12.23 -3.29 -16.01
N THR A 27 -11.21 -3.66 -15.23
CA THR A 27 -11.02 -5.03 -14.74
C THR A 27 -11.28 -5.10 -13.24
N CYS A 28 -12.13 -6.03 -12.82
CA CYS A 28 -12.41 -6.28 -11.42
C CYS A 28 -11.78 -7.61 -10.97
N PHE A 29 -10.85 -7.55 -10.01
CA PHE A 29 -10.23 -8.74 -9.44
C PHE A 29 -11.06 -9.29 -8.28
N THR A 30 -11.52 -10.53 -8.41
CA THR A 30 -12.23 -11.26 -7.33
C THR A 30 -11.28 -12.01 -6.39
N SER A 31 -9.98 -11.93 -6.64
CA SER A 31 -8.92 -12.57 -5.87
C SER A 31 -7.64 -11.75 -5.95
N PHE A 32 -7.61 -10.62 -5.23
CA PHE A 32 -6.44 -9.74 -5.09
C PHE A 32 -5.98 -9.74 -3.63
N TYR A 33 -4.68 -9.95 -3.40
CA TYR A 33 -4.13 -10.12 -2.06
C TYR A 33 -2.99 -9.14 -1.78
N VAL A 34 -2.90 -8.75 -0.52
CA VAL A 34 -1.77 -7.99 0.03
C VAL A 34 -0.84 -8.93 0.79
N THR A 35 0.44 -8.58 0.88
CA THR A 35 1.45 -9.36 1.61
C THR A 35 1.28 -9.31 3.13
N SER A 36 0.49 -8.36 3.64
CA SER A 36 0.18 -8.22 5.07
C SER A 36 -1.14 -7.50 5.30
N GLY A 37 -1.86 -7.89 6.36
CA GLY A 37 -3.11 -7.26 6.79
C GLY A 37 -2.96 -5.92 7.51
N VAL A 38 -1.72 -5.43 7.72
CA VAL A 38 -1.46 -4.14 8.38
C VAL A 38 -0.65 -3.17 7.51
N CYS A 39 -0.71 -1.89 7.87
CA CYS A 39 -0.35 -0.79 6.97
C CYS A 39 1.11 -0.77 6.51
N THR A 40 2.08 -0.76 7.43
CA THR A 40 3.51 -0.61 7.12
C THR A 40 4.03 -1.70 6.17
N PRO A 41 3.92 -3.00 6.52
CA PRO A 41 4.40 -4.08 5.65
C PRO A 41 3.70 -4.10 4.29
N SER A 42 2.37 -3.95 4.27
CA SER A 42 1.59 -3.94 3.01
C SER A 42 2.05 -2.82 2.07
N ARG A 43 2.26 -1.61 2.61
CA ARG A 43 2.75 -0.46 1.84
C ARG A 43 4.19 -0.66 1.36
N SER A 44 5.06 -1.24 2.19
CA SER A 44 6.44 -1.51 1.79
C SER A 44 6.48 -2.44 0.57
N SER A 45 5.65 -3.49 0.57
CA SER A 45 5.54 -4.40 -0.55
C SER A 45 4.98 -3.75 -1.80
N LEU A 46 4.00 -2.86 -1.67
CA LEU A 46 3.47 -2.11 -2.81
C LEU A 46 4.55 -1.21 -3.43
N MET A 47 5.35 -0.54 -2.60
CA MET A 47 6.37 0.38 -3.09
C MET A 47 7.54 -0.35 -3.73
N THR A 48 7.99 -1.48 -3.19
CA THR A 48 9.24 -2.13 -3.63
C THR A 48 9.03 -3.42 -4.44
N GLY A 49 7.81 -3.95 -4.51
CA GLY A 49 7.52 -5.25 -5.14
C GLY A 49 8.03 -6.47 -4.35
N CYS A 50 8.37 -6.29 -3.06
CA CYS A 50 9.04 -7.32 -2.25
C CYS A 50 8.24 -7.69 -1.01
N TYR A 51 8.39 -8.94 -0.53
CA TYR A 51 7.84 -9.31 0.78
C TYR A 51 8.43 -8.41 1.89
N PRO A 52 7.63 -8.04 2.90
CA PRO A 52 8.05 -7.06 3.91
C PRO A 52 9.29 -7.53 4.68
N LEU A 53 9.41 -8.84 4.92
CA LEU A 53 10.59 -9.44 5.56
C LEU A 53 11.89 -9.20 4.77
N ARG A 54 11.85 -9.21 3.42
CA ARG A 54 13.05 -8.95 2.59
C ARG A 54 13.58 -7.54 2.82
N VAL A 55 12.69 -6.58 2.97
CA VAL A 55 13.00 -5.15 3.13
C VAL A 55 13.01 -4.72 4.59
N GLY A 56 12.90 -5.69 5.52
CA GLY A 56 12.89 -5.46 6.96
C GLY A 56 11.72 -4.61 7.44
N MET A 57 10.55 -4.65 6.82
CA MET A 57 9.37 -3.84 7.18
C MET A 57 8.22 -4.66 7.79
N ASP A 58 8.51 -5.87 8.26
CA ASP A 58 7.57 -6.82 8.88
C ASP A 58 7.28 -6.53 10.37
N GLU A 59 8.23 -5.91 11.07
CA GLU A 59 8.05 -5.42 12.45
C GLU A 59 8.91 -4.18 12.75
N ASN A 60 8.60 -3.44 13.81
CA ASN A 60 9.44 -2.38 14.35
C ASN A 60 10.38 -2.92 15.45
N TYR A 61 11.26 -2.07 16.00
CA TYR A 61 12.24 -2.49 17.03
C TYR A 61 11.61 -2.94 18.36
N LYS A 62 10.30 -2.73 18.55
CA LYS A 62 9.52 -3.21 19.71
C LYS A 62 8.73 -4.48 19.40
N GLY A 63 8.86 -5.05 18.20
CA GLY A 63 8.09 -6.22 17.75
C GLY A 63 6.64 -5.90 17.36
N TYR A 64 6.28 -4.63 17.15
CA TYR A 64 4.97 -4.26 16.60
C TYR A 64 4.99 -4.36 15.07
N TRP A 65 3.90 -4.81 14.46
CA TRP A 65 3.83 -5.00 13.00
C TRP A 65 3.66 -3.70 12.19
N VAL A 66 3.61 -2.54 12.84
CA VAL A 66 3.53 -1.22 12.21
C VAL A 66 4.50 -0.25 12.86
N LEU A 67 4.96 0.72 12.07
CA LEU A 67 5.77 1.83 12.59
C LEU A 67 4.89 2.85 13.31
N PHE A 68 5.43 3.44 14.36
CA PHE A 68 4.85 4.59 15.06
C PHE A 68 5.67 5.85 14.79
N PRO A 69 5.08 7.05 14.95
CA PRO A 69 5.82 8.30 14.84
C PRO A 69 7.04 8.32 15.77
N GLY A 70 8.21 8.69 15.23
CA GLY A 70 9.47 8.72 15.97
C GLY A 70 10.15 7.35 16.14
N ASP A 71 9.63 6.28 15.53
CA ASP A 71 10.40 5.04 15.40
C ASP A 71 11.65 5.31 14.56
N ASN A 72 12.81 4.86 15.02
CA ASN A 72 14.10 5.01 14.32
C ASN A 72 14.26 4.07 13.10
N LYS A 73 13.14 3.58 12.57
CA LYS A 73 13.07 2.59 11.49
C LYS A 73 12.15 3.12 10.41
N GLY A 74 12.60 3.01 9.17
CA GLY A 74 11.84 3.32 7.96
C GLY A 74 12.23 2.37 6.83
N LEU A 75 11.60 2.53 5.68
CA LEU A 75 12.04 1.84 4.47
C LEU A 75 13.50 2.25 4.20
N HIS A 76 14.37 1.26 4.05
CA HIS A 76 15.79 1.52 3.89
C HIS A 76 16.04 2.39 2.65
N PRO A 77 16.87 3.46 2.71
CA PRO A 77 17.07 4.39 1.58
C PRO A 77 17.65 3.77 0.30
N SER A 78 18.16 2.54 0.38
CA SER A 78 18.66 1.79 -0.79
C SER A 78 17.62 0.88 -1.44
N GLU A 79 16.42 0.74 -0.87
CA GLU A 79 15.32 0.06 -1.56
C GLU A 79 14.77 0.97 -2.66
N ILE A 80 14.59 0.41 -3.85
CA ILE A 80 14.08 1.13 -5.00
C ILE A 80 12.56 1.01 -5.00
N THR A 81 11.89 2.16 -5.03
CA THR A 81 10.44 2.24 -5.12
C THR A 81 9.94 2.30 -6.57
N ILE A 82 8.69 1.90 -6.81
CA ILE A 82 8.04 2.08 -8.11
C ILE A 82 8.06 3.54 -8.59
N ALA A 83 8.02 4.49 -7.66
CA ALA A 83 8.09 5.91 -7.98
C ALA A 83 9.48 6.32 -8.54
N GLU A 84 10.57 5.75 -8.02
CA GLU A 84 11.91 5.99 -8.54
C GLU A 84 12.10 5.37 -9.93
N ILE A 85 11.64 4.13 -10.11
CA ILE A 85 11.66 3.45 -11.43
C ILE A 85 10.91 4.27 -12.47
N LEU A 86 9.71 4.75 -12.15
CA LEU A 86 8.91 5.57 -13.08
C LEU A 86 9.55 6.94 -13.33
N LYS A 87 10.16 7.55 -12.31
CA LYS A 87 10.83 8.84 -12.45
C LYS A 87 12.02 8.77 -13.39
N GLU A 88 12.78 7.68 -13.37
CA GLU A 88 13.87 7.43 -14.35
C GLU A 88 13.35 7.36 -15.79
N GLN A 89 12.10 6.94 -15.99
CA GLN A 89 11.44 6.92 -17.31
C GLN A 89 10.77 8.25 -17.69
N GLY A 90 11.02 9.34 -16.93
CA GLY A 90 10.50 10.67 -17.22
C GLY A 90 9.09 10.95 -16.69
N TYR A 91 8.53 10.09 -15.83
CA TYR A 91 7.26 10.35 -15.18
C TYR A 91 7.41 11.35 -14.02
N SER A 92 6.47 12.28 -13.92
CA SER A 92 6.27 13.08 -12.71
C SER A 92 5.62 12.22 -11.64
N THR A 93 6.27 12.08 -10.48
CA THR A 93 5.76 11.26 -9.38
C THR A 93 5.43 12.12 -8.15
N ALA A 94 4.35 11.78 -7.45
CA ALA A 94 3.89 12.46 -6.26
C ALA A 94 3.27 11.47 -5.26
N CYS A 95 3.38 11.75 -3.97
CA CYS A 95 2.68 11.03 -2.91
C CYS A 95 1.67 11.98 -2.26
N ILE A 96 0.39 11.62 -2.26
CA ILE A 96 -0.69 12.40 -1.65
C ILE A 96 -1.34 11.51 -0.58
N GLY A 97 -1.32 11.96 0.67
CA GLY A 97 -1.90 11.24 1.81
C GLY A 97 -0.87 10.47 2.65
N LYS A 98 -1.26 9.28 3.12
CA LYS A 98 -0.50 8.51 4.13
C LYS A 98 0.74 7.82 3.53
N TRP A 99 1.92 8.10 4.09
CA TRP A 99 3.18 7.42 3.77
C TRP A 99 3.37 6.12 4.59
N HIS A 100 3.68 6.25 5.89
CA HIS A 100 3.78 5.15 6.86
C HIS A 100 4.92 4.13 6.63
N LEU A 101 6.01 4.59 6.00
CA LEU A 101 7.24 3.83 5.79
C LEU A 101 8.45 4.51 6.46
N GLY A 102 8.24 5.13 7.62
CA GLY A 102 9.23 5.91 8.36
C GLY A 102 9.07 7.41 8.13
N ASP A 103 9.51 8.20 9.12
CA ASP A 103 9.43 9.67 9.15
C ASP A 103 10.72 10.34 9.67
N GLN A 104 11.76 9.55 9.94
CA GLN A 104 13.09 9.99 10.36
C GLN A 104 14.08 9.95 9.19
#